data_AF-A0A7C4U7J0-F1
#
_entry.id   AF-A0A7C4U7J0-F1
#
_cell.length_a   1.000
_cell.length_b   1.000
_cell.length_c   1.000
_cell.angle_alpha   90.00
_cell.angle_beta   90.00
_cell.angle_gamma   90.00
#
_symmetry.space_group_name_H-M   'P 1'
#
loop_
_entity.id
_entity.type
_entity.pdbx_description
1 polymer ?
#
loop_
_entity_poly.entity_id
_entity_poly.type
_entity_poly.pdbx_seq_one_letter_code
_entity_poly.pdbx_strand_id
1 'polypeptide(L)'
;MASINLIEAFQDFKEAENIDRPTMMKVVEDVFKTLLRKKYGSDDNFDVIVNAEKGDLEIIRRRMIVEDGQVEDPLAQIAYA
;
A
#
# COMPACT_ATOMS: atom_id res chain seq x y z
N MET A 1 12.83 13.46 -11.23
CA MET A 1 11.74 12.50 -10.93
C MET A 1 10.70 13.28 -10.16
N ALA A 2 9.44 13.28 -10.58
CA ALA A 2 8.37 13.95 -9.83
C ALA A 2 8.18 13.16 -8.52
N SER A 3 8.82 13.60 -7.45
CA SER A 3 8.40 13.25 -6.10
C SER A 3 7.03 13.87 -5.95
N ILE A 4 5.97 13.08 -6.15
CA ILE A 4 4.62 13.49 -5.78
C ILE A 4 4.73 13.78 -4.29
N ASN A 5 4.69 15.07 -3.93
CA ASN A 5 4.70 15.48 -2.55
C ASN A 5 3.32 15.15 -2.00
N LEU A 6 3.20 13.95 -1.43
CA LEU A 6 1.94 13.43 -0.91
C LEU A 6 1.35 14.41 0.12
N ILE A 7 2.19 15.15 0.86
CA ILE A 7 1.75 16.20 1.77
C ILE A 7 0.96 17.29 1.05
N GLU A 8 1.49 17.80 -0.07
CA GLU A 8 0.81 18.85 -0.85
C GLU A 8 -0.49 18.33 -1.45
N ALA A 9 -0.47 17.13 -2.04
CA ALA A 9 -1.70 16.51 -2.55
C ALA A 9 -2.76 16.34 -1.44
N PHE A 10 -2.35 15.93 -0.23
CA PHE A 10 -3.24 15.80 0.92
C PHE A 10 -3.76 17.15 1.43
N GLN A 11 -2.96 18.22 1.38
CA GLN A 11 -3.42 19.56 1.72
C GLN A 11 -4.48 20.05 0.72
N ASP A 12 -4.24 19.89 -0.57
CA ASP A 12 -5.17 20.26 -1.63
C ASP A 12 -6.50 19.50 -1.52
N PHE A 13 -6.45 18.18 -1.27
CA PHE A 13 -7.65 17.35 -1.07
C PHE A 13 -8.47 17.77 0.15
N LYS A 14 -7.79 18.11 1.25
CA LYS A 14 -8.46 18.57 2.47
C LYS A 14 -9.20 19.89 2.22
N GLU A 15 -8.57 20.84 1.54
CA GLU A 15 -9.16 22.15 1.26
C GLU A 15 -10.30 22.08 0.23
N ALA A 16 -10.16 21.24 -0.79
CA ALA A 16 -11.17 21.10 -1.84
C ALA A 16 -12.45 20.39 -1.34
N GLU A 17 -12.30 19.32 -0.57
CA GLU A 17 -13.41 18.42 -0.23
C GLU A 17 -13.89 18.53 1.23
N ASN A 18 -13.24 19.37 2.05
CA ASN A 18 -13.52 19.51 3.49
C ASN A 18 -13.49 18.16 4.25
N ILE A 19 -12.60 17.26 3.83
CA ILE A 19 -12.44 15.91 4.39
C ILE A 19 -11.46 15.94 5.57
N ASP A 20 -11.75 15.21 6.64
CA ASP A 20 -10.86 15.06 7.78
C ASP A 20 -9.71 14.07 7.51
N ARG A 21 -8.58 14.25 8.20
CA ARG A 21 -7.36 13.45 7.97
C ARG A 21 -7.61 11.92 8.06
N PRO A 22 -8.39 11.39 9.02
CA PRO A 22 -8.69 9.95 9.10
C PRO A 22 -9.38 9.40 7.85
N THR A 23 -10.38 10.11 7.34
CA THR A 23 -11.10 9.70 6.14
C THR A 23 -10.20 9.72 4.92
N MET A 24 -9.37 10.75 4.78
CA MET A 24 -8.38 10.85 3.70
C MET A 24 -7.38 9.68 3.74
N MET A 25 -6.83 9.34 4.92
CA MET A 25 -5.91 8.21 5.06
C MET A 25 -6.55 6.90 4.59
N LYS A 26 -7.81 6.67 4.95
CA LYS A 26 -8.56 5.47 4.53
C LYS A 26 -8.80 5.44 3.03
N VAL A 27 -9.17 6.56 2.41
CA VAL A 27 -9.36 6.65 0.95
C VAL A 27 -8.08 6.30 0.21
N VAL A 28 -6.95 6.84 0.67
CA VAL A 28 -5.63 6.57 0.07
C VAL A 28 -5.28 5.10 0.20
N GLU A 29 -5.46 4.52 1.40
CA GLU A 29 -5.25 3.10 1.64
C GLU A 29 -6.08 2.23 0.68
N ASP A 30 -7.38 2.53 0.53
CA ASP A 30 -8.31 1.80 -0.32
C ASP A 30 -7.94 1.89 -1.82
N VAL A 31 -7.46 3.05 -2.27
CA VAL A 31 -6.96 3.23 -3.64
C VAL A 31 -5.77 2.31 -3.88
N PHE A 32 -4.77 2.33 -3.01
CA PHE A 32 -3.58 1.47 -3.17
C PHE A 32 -3.92 -0.01 -3.06
N LYS A 33 -4.75 -0.41 -2.10
CA LYS A 33 -5.27 -1.79 -2.01
C LYS A 33 -5.98 -2.23 -3.28
N THR A 34 -6.77 -1.35 -3.88
CA THR A 34 -7.42 -1.63 -5.18
C THR A 34 -6.42 -1.82 -6.31
N LEU A 35 -5.36 -1.00 -6.36
CA LEU A 35 -4.29 -1.17 -7.34
C LEU A 35 -3.51 -2.48 -7.12
N LEU A 36 -3.26 -2.84 -5.86
CA LEU A 36 -2.60 -4.10 -5.49
C LEU A 36 -3.44 -5.31 -5.92
N ARG A 37 -4.75 -5.33 -5.63
CA ARG A 37 -5.67 -6.37 -6.12
C ARG A 37 -5.68 -6.48 -7.64
N LYS A 38 -5.70 -5.35 -8.34
CA LYS A 38 -5.65 -5.36 -9.82
C LYS A 38 -4.34 -5.94 -10.36
N LYS A 39 -3.22 -5.69 -9.67
CA LYS A 39 -1.88 -6.11 -10.11
C LYS A 39 -1.54 -7.55 -9.72
N TYR A 40 -1.92 -7.97 -8.53
CA TYR A 40 -1.49 -9.24 -7.91
C TYR A 40 -2.65 -10.21 -7.66
N GLY A 41 -3.89 -9.85 -8.05
CA GLY A 41 -5.09 -10.66 -7.83
C GLY A 41 -5.66 -10.54 -6.41
N SER A 42 -4.79 -10.41 -5.41
CA SER A 42 -5.15 -10.20 -4.01
C SER A 42 -4.21 -9.18 -3.34
N ASP A 43 -4.71 -8.49 -2.32
CA ASP A 43 -3.94 -7.65 -1.40
C ASP A 43 -3.72 -8.28 -0.01
N ASP A 44 -4.13 -9.54 0.20
CA ASP A 44 -4.16 -10.19 1.53
C ASP A 44 -2.79 -10.23 2.23
N ASN A 45 -1.71 -10.29 1.46
CA ASN A 45 -0.35 -10.32 1.97
C ASN A 45 0.38 -8.97 1.86
N PHE A 46 -0.36 -7.89 1.65
CA PHE A 46 0.15 -6.54 1.62
C PHE A 46 -0.43 -5.70 2.78
N ASP A 47 0.43 -4.94 3.45
CA ASP A 47 0.01 -3.83 4.30
C ASP A 47 0.32 -2.52 3.59
N VAL A 48 -0.63 -1.59 3.65
CA VAL A 48 -0.45 -0.21 3.21
C VAL A 48 -0.48 0.66 4.46
N ILE A 49 0.65 1.30 4.75
CA ILE A 49 0.83 2.17 5.92
C ILE A 49 0.99 3.60 5.41
N VAL A 50 0.10 4.48 5.86
CA VAL A 50 0.09 5.89 5.44
C VAL A 50 0.43 6.78 6.63
N ASN A 51 1.48 7.59 6.50
CA ASN A 51 1.83 8.60 7.48
C ASN A 51 1.44 10.00 6.97
N ALA A 52 0.28 10.49 7.40
CA ALA A 52 -0.22 11.81 6.98
C ALA A 52 0.54 13.01 7.57
N GLU A 53 1.39 12.81 8.58
CA GLU A 53 2.19 13.87 9.19
C GLU A 53 3.48 14.11 8.41
N LYS A 54 4.13 13.02 8.00
CA LYS A 54 5.36 13.05 7.20
C LYS A 54 5.11 13.02 5.69
N GLY A 55 3.90 12.67 5.27
CA GLY A 55 3.58 12.44 3.86
C GLY A 55 4.22 11.18 3.28
N ASP A 56 4.60 10.23 4.13
CA ASP A 56 5.22 8.99 3.70
C ASP A 56 4.17 7.90 3.53
N LEU A 57 4.38 7.02 2.56
CA LEU A 57 3.58 5.84 2.33
C LEU A 57 4.49 4.63 2.17
N GLU A 58 4.19 3.58 2.93
CA GLU A 58 4.92 2.33 2.91
C GLU A 58 3.98 1.19 2.51
N ILE A 59 4.44 0.33 1.61
CA ILE A 59 3.73 -0.90 1.24
C ILE A 59 4.62 -2.08 1.59
N ILE A 60 4.20 -2.86 2.57
CA ILE A 60 4.93 -4.04 3.03
C ILE A 60 4.25 -5.26 2.46
N ARG A 61 5.03 -6.17 1.86
CA ARG A 61 4.52 -7.46 1.40
C ARG A 61 5.08 -8.57 2.27
N ARG A 62 4.21 -9.32 2.94
CA ARG A 62 4.58 -10.53 3.69
C ARG A 62 4.53 -11.75 2.78
N ARG A 63 5.55 -12.60 2.85
CA ARG A 63 5.58 -13.89 2.16
C ARG A 63 5.96 -14.98 3.15
N MET A 64 5.33 -16.12 3.03
CA MET A 64 5.62 -17.31 3.81
C MET A 64 6.91 -17.94 3.29
N ILE A 65 7.85 -18.20 4.20
CA ILE A 65 9.06 -18.94 3.84
C ILE A 65 8.70 -20.41 3.74
N VAL A 66 9.04 -21.05 2.62
CA VAL A 66 8.82 -22.47 2.34
C VAL A 66 10.14 -23.13 1.93
N GLU A 67 10.20 -24.46 2.03
CA GLU A 67 11.36 -25.23 1.58
C GLU A 67 11.62 -25.09 0.08
N ASP A 68 12.86 -25.32 -0.33
CA ASP A 68 13.25 -25.19 -1.73
C ASP A 68 12.48 -26.18 -2.61
N GLY A 69 11.98 -25.67 -3.74
CA GLY A 69 11.14 -26.45 -4.67
C GLY A 69 9.69 -26.67 -4.19
N GLN A 70 9.29 -26.17 -3.02
CA GLN A 70 7.92 -26.23 -2.49
C GLN A 70 7.13 -24.92 -2.66
N VAL A 71 7.61 -24.00 -3.50
CA VAL A 71 6.90 -22.75 -3.80
C VAL A 71 5.71 -23.07 -4.73
N GLU A 72 4.51 -23.02 -4.18
CA GLU A 72 3.25 -23.19 -4.91
C GLU A 72 2.69 -21.86 -5.40
N ASP A 73 2.82 -20.80 -4.59
CA ASP A 73 2.40 -19.44 -4.94
C ASP A 73 3.58 -18.46 -4.82
N PRO A 74 4.21 -18.07 -5.94
CA PRO A 74 5.27 -17.06 -5.96
C PRO A 74 4.81 -15.68 -5.47
N LEU A 75 3.51 -15.43 -5.34
CA LEU A 75 2.99 -14.19 -4.79
C LEU A 75 2.89 -14.22 -3.26
N ALA A 76 2.67 -15.37 -2.65
CA ALA A 76 2.49 -15.51 -1.20
C ALA A 76 3.67 -16.21 -0.51
N GLN A 77 4.54 -16.90 -1.24
CA GLN A 77 5.59 -17.74 -0.69
C GLN A 77 6.97 -17.37 -1.24
N ILE A 78 8.03 -17.65 -0.49
CA ILE A 78 9.43 -17.48 -0.90
C ILE A 78 10.23 -18.70 -0.45
N ALA A 79 11.13 -19.19 -1.29
CA ALA A 79 12.03 -20.30 -0.93
C ALA A 79 12.98 -19.88 0.20
N TYR A 80 13.46 -20.86 0.96
CA TYR A 80 14.39 -20.62 2.05
C TYR A 80 15.77 -20.18 1.55
N ALA A 81 16.24 -20.72 0.41
CA ALA A 81 17.56 -20.45 -0.17
C ALA A 81 17.53 -20.15 -1.68
#